data_AF-A0A842KWU3-F1
#
_entry.id   AF-A0A842KWU3-F1
#
_cell.length_a   1.000
_cell.length_b   1.000
_cell.length_c   1.000
_cell.angle_alpha   90.00
_cell.angle_beta   90.00
_cell.angle_gamma   90.00
#
_symmetry.space_group_name_H-M   'P 1'
#
loop_
_entity.id
_entity.type
_entity.pdbx_description
1 polymer ?
#
loop_
_entity_poly.entity_id
_entity_poly.type
_entity_poly.pdbx_seq_one_letter_code
_entity_poly.pdbx_strand_id
1 'polypeptide(L)'
;MKTLKHVIKWFLIIAFFLLAWAPWLDNEKVHDMVLEERGWRDGTIVPIEKVVADEEALKEMIEYSRAHGVEDGILICDYNVYWFPFGRWVASCEGGYYVTFYGQIIP
;
A
#
# COMPACT_ATOMS: atom_id res chain seq x y z
N MET A 1 11.80 -26.72 35.01
CA MET A 1 12.63 -25.82 34.16
C MET A 1 12.67 -26.22 32.67
N LYS A 2 12.82 -27.50 32.31
CA LYS A 2 12.85 -27.93 30.89
C LYS A 2 11.54 -27.63 30.13
N THR A 3 10.39 -27.91 30.73
CA THR A 3 9.06 -27.67 30.14
C THR A 3 8.82 -26.20 29.81
N LEU A 4 9.12 -25.29 30.74
CA LEU A 4 9.00 -23.85 30.55
C LEU A 4 9.82 -23.34 29.34
N LYS A 5 11.07 -23.82 29.19
CA LYS A 5 11.91 -23.46 28.04
C LYS A 5 11.30 -23.89 26.69
N HIS A 6 10.62 -25.04 26.66
CA HIS A 6 9.96 -25.52 25.44
C HIS A 6 8.72 -24.68 25.12
N VAL A 7 7.92 -24.32 26.13
CA VAL A 7 6.74 -23.45 25.95
C VAL A 7 7.16 -22.08 25.42
N ILE A 8 8.19 -21.45 26.00
CA ILE A 8 8.71 -20.17 25.53
C ILE A 8 9.21 -20.28 24.09
N LYS A 9 9.95 -21.34 23.76
CA LYS A 9 10.44 -21.57 22.39
C LYS A 9 9.29 -21.61 21.38
N TRP A 10 8.24 -22.39 21.66
CA TRP A 10 7.08 -22.49 20.76
C TRP A 10 6.32 -21.18 20.65
N PHE A 11 6.15 -20.47 21.77
CA PHE A 11 5.53 -19.15 21.77
C PHE A 11 6.28 -18.17 20.85
N LEU A 12 7.61 -18.11 20.95
CA LEU A 12 8.43 -17.24 20.10
C LEU A 12 8.33 -17.62 18.61
N ILE A 13 8.30 -18.92 18.30
CA ILE A 13 8.14 -19.40 16.92
C ILE A 13 6.78 -18.97 16.35
N ILE A 14 5.70 -19.14 17.13
CA ILE A 14 4.35 -18.74 16.70
C ILE A 14 4.28 -17.22 16.51
N ALA A 15 4.80 -16.45 17.47
CA ALA A 15 4.84 -14.99 17.37
C ALA A 15 5.60 -14.53 16.12
N PHE A 16 6.73 -15.17 15.80
CA PHE A 16 7.51 -14.89 14.59
C PHE A 16 6.70 -15.13 13.31
N PHE A 17 5.98 -16.25 13.20
CA PHE A 17 5.14 -16.52 12.03
C PHE A 17 3.94 -15.57 11.93
N LEU A 18 3.32 -15.18 13.05
CA LEU A 18 2.25 -14.18 13.05
C LEU A 18 2.73 -12.82 12.56
N LEU A 19 3.91 -12.39 12.98
CA LEU A 19 4.53 -11.14 12.51
C LEU A 19 4.93 -11.23 11.03
N ALA A 20 5.49 -12.36 10.60
CA ALA A 20 5.84 -12.57 9.20
C ALA A 20 4.60 -12.54 8.29
N TRP A 21 3.49 -13.12 8.73
CA TRP A 21 2.24 -13.10 7.97
C TRP A 21 1.53 -11.73 8.04
N ALA A 22 1.57 -11.08 9.20
CA ALA A 22 0.88 -9.81 9.49
C ALA A 22 -0.58 -9.80 8.99
N PRO A 23 -1.44 -10.72 9.47
CA PRO A 23 -2.82 -10.85 9.00
C PRO A 23 -3.71 -9.64 9.37
N TRP A 24 -3.28 -8.79 10.31
CA TRP A 24 -3.99 -7.57 10.68
C TRP A 24 -3.75 -6.39 9.73
N LEU A 25 -2.77 -6.49 8.82
CA LEU A 25 -2.59 -5.49 7.78
C LEU A 25 -3.62 -5.72 6.68
N ASP A 26 -4.60 -4.82 6.65
CA ASP A 26 -5.61 -4.76 5.61
C ASP A 26 -5.05 -4.11 4.34
N ASN A 27 -5.23 -4.75 3.19
CA ASN A 27 -4.61 -4.30 1.95
C ASN A 27 -5.20 -2.98 1.44
N GLU A 28 -6.50 -2.76 1.61
CA GLU A 28 -7.17 -1.52 1.20
C GLU A 28 -6.67 -0.34 2.05
N LYS A 29 -6.59 -0.52 3.37
CA LYS A 29 -6.00 0.51 4.25
C LYS A 29 -4.53 0.81 3.95
N VAL A 30 -3.75 -0.22 3.63
CA VAL A 30 -2.33 -0.05 3.27
C VAL A 30 -2.21 0.69 1.94
N HIS A 31 -3.06 0.35 0.97
CA HIS A 31 -3.16 1.03 -0.31
C HIS A 31 -3.46 2.51 -0.11
N ASP A 32 -4.55 2.84 0.58
CA ASP A 32 -5.03 4.21 0.75
C ASP A 32 -4.01 5.08 1.49
N MET A 33 -3.37 4.53 2.52
CA MET A 33 -2.30 5.21 3.26
C MET A 33 -1.11 5.55 2.36
N VAL A 34 -0.68 4.63 1.50
CA VAL A 34 0.43 4.89 0.56
C VAL A 34 0.00 5.89 -0.51
N LEU A 35 -1.21 5.77 -1.04
CA LEU A 35 -1.75 6.69 -2.05
C LEU A 35 -1.80 8.12 -1.52
N GLU A 36 -2.30 8.31 -0.31
CA GLU A 36 -2.37 9.61 0.36
C GLU A 36 -0.96 10.20 0.61
N GLU A 37 -0.04 9.41 1.15
CA GLU A 37 1.28 9.91 1.56
C GLU A 37 2.28 10.09 0.39
N ARG A 38 2.12 9.30 -0.67
CA ARG A 38 3.13 9.12 -1.72
C ARG A 38 2.64 9.39 -3.13
N GLY A 39 1.35 9.21 -3.43
CA GLY A 39 0.86 9.27 -4.81
C GLY A 39 1.17 10.58 -5.54
N TRP A 40 1.06 11.71 -4.86
CA TRP A 40 1.44 13.02 -5.41
C TRP A 40 2.95 13.25 -5.54
N ARG A 41 3.75 12.51 -4.77
CA ARG A 41 5.21 12.69 -4.69
C ARG A 41 5.94 11.89 -5.75
N ASP A 42 5.46 10.70 -6.08
CA ASP A 42 6.08 9.84 -7.09
C ASP A 42 5.43 9.95 -8.47
N GLY A 43 4.27 10.61 -8.58
CA GLY A 43 3.61 10.83 -9.87
C GLY A 43 2.51 9.82 -10.18
N THR A 44 2.18 8.92 -9.25
CA THR A 44 0.96 8.11 -9.33
C THR A 44 -0.29 9.00 -9.44
N ILE A 45 -0.29 10.18 -8.78
CA ILE A 45 -1.29 11.23 -8.94
C ILE A 45 -0.66 12.46 -9.59
N VAL A 46 -1.32 12.98 -10.63
CA VAL A 46 -0.92 14.21 -11.33
C VAL A 46 -2.03 15.26 -11.36
N PRO A 47 -1.71 16.55 -11.43
CA PRO A 47 -2.72 17.60 -11.65
C PRO A 47 -3.48 17.39 -12.96
N ILE A 48 -4.78 17.65 -12.94
CA ILE A 48 -5.68 17.47 -14.09
C ILE A 48 -5.17 18.25 -15.32
N GLU A 49 -4.65 19.46 -15.11
CA GLU A 49 -4.20 20.36 -16.19
C GLU A 49 -2.94 19.87 -16.90
N LYS A 50 -2.23 18.87 -16.33
CA LYS A 50 -1.04 18.26 -16.94
C LYS A 50 -1.38 17.07 -17.83
N VAL A 51 -2.62 16.57 -17.78
CA VAL A 51 -3.04 15.41 -18.58
C VAL A 51 -3.46 15.88 -19.97
N VAL A 52 -2.81 15.32 -20.99
CA VAL A 52 -3.15 15.55 -22.39
C VAL A 52 -3.95 14.34 -22.88
N ALA A 53 -5.27 14.48 -22.84
CA ALA A 53 -6.23 13.48 -23.30
C ALA A 53 -7.39 14.18 -24.02
N ASP A 54 -8.15 13.44 -24.81
CA ASP A 54 -9.45 13.94 -25.31
C ASP A 54 -10.46 14.08 -24.16
N GLU A 55 -11.56 14.78 -24.41
CA GLU A 55 -12.55 15.11 -23.38
C GLU A 55 -13.21 13.87 -22.76
N GLU A 56 -13.45 12.82 -23.57
CA GLU A 56 -14.08 11.58 -23.08
C GLU A 56 -13.10 10.81 -22.18
N ALA A 57 -11.87 10.63 -22.62
CA ALA A 57 -10.82 9.98 -21.83
C ALA A 57 -10.50 10.75 -20.54
N LEU A 58 -10.43 12.08 -20.60
CA LEU A 58 -10.21 12.91 -19.41
C LEU A 58 -11.34 12.76 -18.41
N LYS A 59 -12.60 12.70 -18.87
CA LYS A 59 -13.76 12.50 -18.00
C LYS A 59 -13.72 11.13 -17.34
N GLU A 60 -13.41 10.06 -18.08
CA GLU A 60 -13.26 8.71 -17.54
C GLU A 60 -12.17 8.66 -16.46
N MET A 61 -11.02 9.29 -16.72
CA MET A 61 -9.93 9.39 -15.75
C MET A 61 -10.33 10.14 -14.48
N ILE A 62 -11.08 11.24 -14.58
CA ILE A 62 -11.59 11.99 -13.41
C ILE A 62 -12.56 11.12 -12.61
N GLU A 63 -13.50 10.44 -13.27
CA GLU A 63 -14.47 9.56 -12.60
C GLU A 63 -13.77 8.39 -11.90
N TYR A 64 -12.79 7.76 -12.55
CA TYR A 64 -11.96 6.72 -11.95
C TYR A 64 -11.18 7.22 -10.74
N SER A 65 -10.52 8.38 -10.86
CA SER A 65 -9.71 8.98 -9.78
C SER A 65 -10.57 9.28 -8.55
N ARG A 66 -11.76 9.87 -8.74
CA ARG A 66 -12.71 10.13 -7.64
C ARG A 66 -13.20 8.86 -6.97
N ALA A 67 -13.47 7.81 -7.74
CA ALA A 67 -13.87 6.52 -7.18
C ALA A 67 -12.78 5.90 -6.27
N HIS A 68 -11.52 6.33 -6.41
CA HIS A 68 -10.37 5.89 -5.61
C HIS A 68 -9.90 6.99 -4.63
N GLY A 69 -10.76 7.97 -4.32
CA GLY A 69 -10.48 8.99 -3.30
C GLY A 69 -9.59 10.15 -3.76
N VAL A 70 -9.33 10.29 -5.06
CA VAL A 70 -8.54 11.38 -5.64
C VAL A 70 -9.46 12.42 -6.28
N GLU A 71 -9.74 13.50 -5.54
CA GLU A 71 -10.69 14.55 -5.98
C GLU A 71 -10.06 15.63 -6.89
N ASP A 72 -8.82 16.03 -6.58
CA ASP A 72 -8.15 17.19 -7.20
C ASP A 72 -7.03 16.78 -8.18
N GLY A 73 -7.04 15.54 -8.66
CA GLY A 73 -5.99 14.98 -9.50
C GLY A 73 -6.45 13.82 -10.36
N ILE A 74 -5.53 13.33 -11.20
CA ILE A 74 -5.70 12.13 -12.01
C ILE A 74 -4.79 11.04 -11.47
N LEU A 75 -5.39 9.92 -11.11
CA LEU A 75 -4.74 8.67 -10.77
C LEU A 75 -4.31 7.97 -12.07
N ILE A 76 -3.02 8.04 -12.39
CA ILE A 76 -2.46 7.54 -13.66
C ILE A 76 -2.13 6.06 -13.58
N CYS A 77 -1.45 5.66 -12.50
CA CYS A 77 -1.10 4.28 -12.26
C CYS A 77 -1.24 3.95 -10.79
N ASP A 78 -2.34 3.27 -10.47
CA ASP A 78 -2.72 2.93 -9.12
C ASP A 78 -1.79 1.91 -8.46
N TYR A 79 -1.78 1.87 -7.13
CA TYR A 79 -0.94 0.93 -6.41
C TYR A 79 -1.58 -0.45 -6.33
N ASN A 80 -0.74 -1.47 -6.40
CA ASN A 80 -1.09 -2.83 -6.04
C ASN A 80 -0.40 -3.22 -4.73
N VAL A 81 -1.13 -3.92 -3.87
CA VAL A 81 -0.64 -4.37 -2.57
C VAL A 81 -0.38 -5.87 -2.59
N TYR A 82 0.87 -6.24 -2.32
CA TYR A 82 1.33 -7.63 -2.28
C TYR A 82 1.75 -8.00 -0.86
N TRP A 83 1.50 -9.26 -0.49
CA TRP A 83 2.04 -9.80 0.74
C TRP A 83 3.57 -9.91 0.67
N PHE A 84 4.24 -9.49 1.74
CA PHE A 84 5.68 -9.69 1.92
C PHE A 84 5.95 -10.00 3.41
N PRO A 85 6.92 -10.88 3.75
CA PRO A 85 7.19 -11.18 5.14
C PRO A 85 7.39 -9.91 5.97
N PHE A 86 6.67 -9.81 7.09
CA PHE A 86 6.70 -8.67 8.01
C PHE A 86 6.06 -7.38 7.48
N GLY A 87 5.20 -7.44 6.47
CA GLY A 87 4.61 -6.24 5.90
C GLY A 87 3.80 -6.45 4.62
N ARG A 88 3.78 -5.40 3.79
CA ARG A 88 3.24 -5.39 2.43
C ARG A 88 4.22 -4.69 1.49
N TRP A 89 4.36 -5.21 0.28
CA TRP A 89 5.00 -4.50 -0.81
C TRP A 89 3.91 -3.80 -1.61
N VAL A 90 4.01 -2.49 -1.77
CA VAL A 90 3.02 -1.64 -2.43
C VAL A 90 3.69 -1.00 -3.63
N ALA A 91 3.18 -1.23 -4.84
CA ALA A 91 3.86 -0.77 -6.04
C ALA A 91 2.88 -0.27 -7.11
N SER A 92 3.28 0.81 -7.76
CA SER A 92 2.68 1.35 -8.97
C SER A 92 3.71 1.30 -10.11
N CYS A 93 3.38 1.90 -11.25
CA CYS A 93 4.30 2.11 -12.35
C CYS A 93 5.41 3.12 -12.00
N GLU A 94 5.15 4.01 -11.05
CA GLU A 94 6.01 5.15 -10.72
C GLU A 94 6.85 4.91 -9.46
N GLY A 95 6.40 4.03 -8.57
CA GLY A 95 7.05 3.81 -7.28
C GLY A 95 6.79 2.44 -6.66
N GLY A 96 7.62 2.10 -5.68
CA GLY A 96 7.47 0.91 -4.85
C GLY A 96 7.81 1.25 -3.41
N TYR A 97 7.03 0.73 -2.47
CA TYR A 97 7.19 0.98 -1.05
C TYR A 97 6.98 -0.30 -0.25
N TYR A 98 7.81 -0.47 0.77
CA TYR A 98 7.60 -1.49 1.77
C TYR A 98 6.88 -0.90 2.98
N VAL A 99 5.70 -1.43 3.29
CA VAL A 99 4.93 -1.09 4.48
C VAL A 99 5.14 -2.15 5.55
N THR A 100 5.75 -1.79 6.67
CA THR A 100 6.06 -2.74 7.75
C THR A 100 4.80 -3.24 8.47
N PHE A 101 4.89 -4.34 9.21
CA PHE A 101 3.81 -4.92 10.02
C PHE A 101 3.24 -3.97 11.10
N TYR A 102 3.93 -2.86 11.36
CA TYR A 102 3.54 -1.80 12.28
C TYR A 102 3.24 -0.46 11.57
N GLY A 103 3.10 -0.46 10.24
CA GLY A 103 2.54 0.66 9.47
C GLY A 103 3.55 1.71 8.99
N GLN A 104 4.86 1.45 9.05
CA GLN A 104 5.85 2.38 8.52
C GLN A 104 6.04 2.19 7.01
N ILE A 105 5.98 3.27 6.22
CA ILE A 105 6.30 3.29 4.79
C ILE A 105 7.81 3.50 4.57
N ILE A 106 8.44 2.60 3.84
CA ILE A 106 9.87 2.62 3.49
C ILE A 106 10.00 2.65 1.96
N PRO A 107 10.71 3.64 1.37
CA PRO A 107 11.01 3.67 -0.07
C PRO A 107 11.93 2.52 -0.52
#